data_AF-A0A351KRF7-F1
#
_entry.id   AF-A0A351KRF7-F1
#
_cell.length_a   1.000
_cell.length_b   1.000
_cell.length_c   1.000
_cell.angle_alpha   90.00
_cell.angle_beta   90.00
_cell.angle_gamma   90.00
#
_symmetry.space_group_name_H-M   'P 1'
#
loop_
_entity.id
_entity.type
_entity.pdbx_description
1 polymer ?
#
loop_
_entity_poly.entity_id
_entity_poly.type
_entity_poly.pdbx_seq_one_letter_code
_entity_poly.pdbx_strand_id
1 'polypeptide(L)'
;MQNHRLVGVPFIESPNQNERPDPKDIQLVVIHAISLPPGQFETPGVTQLFTNTLDPNEHPYYREIEALRVSAHLLIQRSGALTQYVAFDQRAWHAGVSSWRGREVC
;
A
#
# COMPACT_ATOMS: atom_id res chain seq x y z
N MET A 1 5.96 -15.87 -9.14
CA MET A 1 6.00 -14.42 -9.40
C MET A 1 6.48 -14.22 -10.83
N GLN A 2 5.91 -13.28 -11.57
CA GLN A 2 6.36 -12.90 -12.91
C GLN A 2 6.41 -11.38 -12.99
N ASN A 3 7.54 -10.82 -13.46
CA ASN A 3 7.75 -9.37 -13.53
C ASN A 3 7.42 -8.64 -12.21
N HIS A 4 7.96 -9.16 -11.10
CA HIS A 4 7.73 -8.62 -9.75
C HIS A 4 6.27 -8.59 -9.29
N ARG A 5 5.39 -9.36 -9.95
CA ARG A 5 3.98 -9.54 -9.58
C ARG A 5 3.67 -10.98 -9.19
N LEU A 6 2.89 -11.17 -8.13
CA LEU A 6 2.38 -12.48 -7.75
C LEU A 6 1.47 -13.05 -8.84
N VAL A 7 1.59 -14.35 -9.12
CA VAL A 7 0.77 -15.06 -10.11
C VAL A 7 -0.52 -15.50 -9.42
N GLY A 8 -1.67 -15.34 -10.09
CA GLY A 8 -2.97 -15.71 -9.53
C GLY A 8 -3.51 -14.77 -8.45
N VAL A 9 -2.87 -13.61 -8.25
CA VAL A 9 -3.30 -12.57 -7.31
C VAL A 9 -3.75 -11.34 -8.10
N PRO A 10 -4.90 -10.73 -7.78
CA PRO A 10 -5.32 -9.46 -8.35
C PRO A 10 -4.22 -8.39 -8.26
N PHE A 11 -3.97 -7.71 -9.38
CA PHE A 11 -3.06 -6.57 -9.46
C PHE A 11 -3.86 -5.31 -9.80
N ILE A 12 -3.91 -4.36 -8.87
CA ILE A 12 -4.59 -3.07 -9.04
C ILE A 12 -3.50 -2.00 -8.95
N GLU A 13 -3.02 -1.55 -10.10
CA GLU A 13 -1.86 -0.65 -10.14
C GLU A 13 -2.14 0.68 -9.43
N SER A 14 -1.41 0.91 -8.34
CA SER A 14 -1.45 2.17 -7.61
C SER A 14 -0.62 3.23 -8.36
N PRO A 15 -1.09 4.48 -8.49
CA PRO A 15 -0.28 5.58 -8.99
C PRO A 15 0.75 6.07 -7.94
N ASN A 16 0.57 5.71 -6.67
CA ASN A 16 1.41 6.15 -5.55
C ASN A 16 2.65 5.26 -5.43
N GLN A 17 3.52 5.31 -6.42
CA GLN A 17 4.77 4.54 -6.47
C GLN A 17 5.82 5.27 -7.31
N ASN A 18 7.09 4.92 -7.12
CA ASN A 18 8.17 5.36 -8.00
C ASN A 18 9.32 4.34 -8.03
N GLU A 19 10.33 4.60 -8.86
CA GLU A 19 11.52 3.78 -8.92
C GLU A 19 12.27 3.80 -7.58
N ARG A 20 12.85 2.65 -7.23
CA ARG A 20 13.80 2.56 -6.12
C ARG A 20 15.11 3.26 -6.53
N PRO A 21 15.76 4.02 -5.63
CA PRO A 21 17.08 4.58 -5.90
C PRO A 21 18.11 3.51 -6.27
N ASP A 22 18.04 2.34 -5.64
CA ASP A 22 18.76 1.13 -6.04
C ASP A 22 17.79 -0.06 -6.14
N PRO A 23 17.52 -0.58 -7.35
CA PRO A 23 16.65 -1.74 -7.54
C PRO A 23 17.12 -3.02 -6.85
N LYS A 24 18.41 -3.13 -6.50
CA LYS A 24 18.99 -4.34 -5.87
C LYS A 24 18.92 -4.32 -4.33
N ASP A 25 18.44 -3.22 -3.76
CA ASP A 25 18.54 -2.93 -2.33
C ASP A 25 17.23 -3.21 -1.56
N ILE A 26 16.55 -4.30 -1.92
CA ILE A 26 15.35 -4.76 -1.21
C ILE A 26 15.80 -5.73 -0.11
N GLN A 27 15.82 -5.26 1.14
CA GLN A 27 16.38 -6.00 2.27
C GLN A 27 15.46 -6.07 3.49
N LEU A 28 14.35 -5.33 3.48
CA LEU A 28 13.46 -5.15 4.62
C LEU A 28 12.01 -5.44 4.23
N VAL A 29 11.28 -6.10 5.13
CA VAL A 29 9.83 -6.21 5.09
C VAL A 29 9.28 -5.38 6.24
N VAL A 30 8.41 -4.42 5.93
CA VAL A 30 7.69 -3.61 6.91
C VAL A 30 6.24 -4.09 6.95
N ILE A 31 5.77 -4.51 8.13
CA ILE A 31 4.40 -5.00 8.33
C ILE A 31 3.55 -3.87 8.90
N HIS A 32 2.45 -3.55 8.23
CA HIS A 32 1.45 -2.57 8.65
C HIS A 32 0.11 -3.26 8.88
N ALA A 33 -0.73 -2.64 9.72
CA ALA A 33 -2.13 -3.02 9.89
C ALA A 33 -3.02 -1.83 9.56
N ILE A 34 -4.08 -2.08 8.79
CA ILE A 34 -5.02 -1.04 8.34
C ILE A 34 -6.44 -1.60 8.23
N SER A 35 -7.41 -0.74 8.52
CA SER A 35 -8.86 -0.98 8.36
C SER A 35 -9.50 0.35 7.99
N LEU A 36 -10.34 0.40 6.95
CA LEU A 36 -10.97 1.64 6.48
C LEU A 36 -12.42 1.40 6.06
N PRO A 37 -13.43 1.93 6.77
CA PRO A 37 -13.30 2.83 7.92
C PRO A 37 -12.59 2.18 9.13
N PRO A 38 -12.09 2.97 10.09
CA PRO A 38 -11.41 2.43 11.26
C PRO A 38 -12.23 1.34 11.98
N GLY A 39 -11.61 0.19 12.21
CA GLY A 39 -12.25 -0.98 12.84
C GLY A 39 -13.16 -1.80 11.91
N GLN A 40 -13.34 -1.40 10.65
CA GLN A 40 -14.14 -2.12 9.67
C GLN A 40 -13.24 -2.81 8.64
N PHE A 41 -13.55 -4.07 8.34
CA PHE A 41 -12.74 -4.93 7.48
C PHE A 41 -13.48 -5.32 6.21
N GLU A 42 -12.73 -5.72 5.18
CA GLU A 42 -13.28 -6.23 3.91
C GLU A 42 -14.15 -5.22 3.16
N THR A 43 -13.85 -3.95 3.36
CA THR A 43 -14.43 -2.79 2.70
C THR A 43 -13.55 -2.33 1.52
N PRO A 44 -14.09 -1.54 0.58
CA PRO A 44 -13.30 -0.95 -0.51
C PRO A 44 -12.28 0.11 -0.07
N GLY A 45 -12.41 0.67 1.13
CA GLY A 45 -11.70 1.88 1.57
C GLY A 45 -10.18 1.81 1.47
N VAL A 46 -9.57 0.66 1.77
CA VAL A 46 -8.10 0.50 1.65
C VAL A 46 -7.65 0.53 0.20
N THR A 47 -8.36 -0.17 -0.69
CA THR A 47 -8.09 -0.10 -2.13
C THR A 47 -8.24 1.32 -2.64
N GLN A 48 -9.36 1.99 -2.30
CA GLN A 48 -9.63 3.35 -2.74
C GLN A 48 -8.56 4.35 -2.24
N LEU A 49 -8.11 4.24 -0.98
CA LEU A 49 -7.02 5.05 -0.46
C LEU A 49 -5.73 4.83 -1.26
N PHE A 50 -5.37 3.56 -1.50
CA PHE A 50 -4.13 3.23 -2.22
C PHE A 50 -4.16 3.65 -3.70
N THR A 51 -5.35 3.82 -4.28
CA THR A 51 -5.52 4.24 -5.68
C THR A 51 -5.91 5.71 -5.87
N ASN A 52 -5.92 6.51 -4.80
CA ASN A 52 -6.37 7.92 -4.81
C ASN A 52 -7.83 8.12 -5.28
N THR A 53 -8.70 7.14 -4.99
CA THR A 53 -10.13 7.16 -5.36
C THR A 53 -11.04 7.09 -4.13
N LEU A 54 -10.53 7.48 -2.96
CA LEU A 54 -11.31 7.53 -1.72
C LEU A 54 -12.36 8.63 -1.83
N ASP A 55 -13.64 8.28 -1.68
CA ASP A 55 -14.72 9.26 -1.65
C ASP A 55 -14.84 9.86 -0.24
N PRO A 56 -14.54 11.16 -0.04
CA PRO A 56 -14.64 11.80 1.27
C PRO A 56 -16.06 11.82 1.85
N ASN A 57 -17.09 11.50 1.05
CA ASN A 57 -18.48 11.50 1.50
C ASN A 57 -18.95 10.13 2.01
N GLU A 58 -18.21 9.04 1.77
CA GLU A 58 -18.58 7.69 2.23
C GLU A 58 -18.45 7.53 3.74
N HIS A 59 -17.49 8.22 4.38
CA HIS A 59 -17.28 8.15 5.83
C HIS A 59 -16.61 9.42 6.38
N PRO A 60 -16.98 9.94 7.58
CA PRO A 60 -16.38 11.15 8.15
C PRO A 60 -14.85 11.13 8.19
N TYR A 61 -14.26 10.00 8.61
CA TYR A 61 -12.79 9.81 8.66
C TYR A 61 -12.11 9.94 7.30
N TYR A 62 -12.81 9.69 6.20
CA TYR A 62 -12.18 9.75 4.87
C TYR A 62 -11.81 11.17 4.46
N ARG A 63 -12.51 12.19 4.99
CA ARG A 63 -12.17 13.62 4.82
C ARG A 63 -10.86 14.04 5.48
N GLU A 64 -10.29 13.17 6.32
CA GLU A 64 -9.02 13.45 6.99
C GLU A 64 -7.84 12.87 6.20
N ILE A 65 -8.08 11.97 5.25
CA ILE A 65 -7.05 11.13 4.64
C ILE A 65 -7.11 11.04 3.10
N GLU A 66 -8.14 11.58 2.46
CA GLU A 66 -8.33 11.59 1.00
C GLU A 66 -7.21 12.31 0.24
N ALA A 67 -6.59 13.30 0.89
CA ALA A 67 -5.46 14.05 0.35
C ALA A 67 -4.14 13.26 0.42
N LEU A 68 -4.08 12.19 1.23
CA LEU A 68 -2.87 11.37 1.34
C LEU A 68 -2.56 10.68 0.01
N ARG A 69 -1.28 10.53 -0.25
CA ARG A 69 -0.74 9.78 -1.39
C ARG A 69 0.10 8.66 -0.83
N VAL A 70 -0.54 7.52 -0.60
CA VAL A 70 0.04 6.36 0.06
C VAL A 70 -0.33 5.09 -0.69
N SER A 71 0.49 4.06 -0.54
CA SER A 71 0.23 2.73 -1.07
C SER A 71 1.03 1.69 -0.30
N ALA A 72 0.70 0.42 -0.48
CA ALA A 72 1.52 -0.69 -0.05
C ALA A 72 1.75 -1.65 -1.23
N HIS A 73 2.74 -2.54 -1.10
CA HIS A 73 2.93 -3.61 -2.08
C HIS A 73 1.76 -4.58 -2.09
N LEU A 74 1.33 -5.01 -0.91
CA LEU A 74 0.29 -6.03 -0.72
C LEU A 74 -0.72 -5.58 0.35
N LEU A 75 -1.97 -5.97 0.16
CA LEU A 75 -2.98 -6.05 1.21
C LEU A 75 -3.34 -7.53 1.41
N ILE A 76 -3.32 -7.98 2.66
CA ILE A 76 -3.83 -9.30 3.06
C ILE A 76 -5.09 -9.06 3.87
N GLN A 77 -6.24 -9.44 3.33
CA GLN A 77 -7.53 -9.32 4.01
C GLN A 77 -7.68 -10.37 5.10
N ARG A 78 -8.70 -10.19 5.96
CA ARG A 78 -8.99 -11.10 7.08
C ARG A 78 -9.34 -12.51 6.61
N SER A 79 -10.02 -12.64 5.46
CA SER A 79 -10.26 -13.91 4.77
C SER A 79 -9.00 -14.58 4.20
N GLY A 80 -7.85 -13.91 4.21
CA GLY A 80 -6.61 -14.36 3.57
C GLY A 80 -6.52 -13.98 2.09
N ALA A 81 -7.53 -13.30 1.54
CA ALA A 81 -7.47 -12.77 0.18
C ALA A 81 -6.32 -11.77 0.04
N LEU A 82 -5.62 -11.84 -1.09
CA LEU A 82 -4.47 -11.01 -1.40
C LEU A 82 -4.80 -10.08 -2.56
N THR A 83 -4.37 -8.83 -2.44
CA THR A 83 -4.32 -7.88 -3.54
C THR A 83 -2.94 -7.24 -3.57
N GLN A 84 -2.36 -7.11 -4.76
CA GLN A 84 -1.10 -6.43 -4.96
C GLN A 84 -1.33 -5.10 -5.68
N TYR A 85 -0.71 -4.02 -5.19
CA TYR A 85 -0.89 -2.68 -5.77
C TYR A 85 0.36 -2.11 -6.43
N VAL A 86 1.53 -2.52 -5.95
CA VAL A 86 2.83 -2.03 -6.42
C VAL A 86 3.75 -3.23 -6.61
N ALA A 87 4.34 -3.36 -7.80
CA ALA A 87 5.30 -4.42 -8.09
C ALA A 87 6.51 -4.31 -7.14
N PHE A 88 7.10 -5.43 -6.75
CA PHE A 88 8.12 -5.45 -5.68
C PHE A 88 9.40 -4.67 -6.01
N ASP A 89 9.76 -4.57 -7.28
CA ASP A 89 10.90 -3.79 -7.79
C ASP A 89 10.68 -2.26 -7.69
N GLN A 90 9.43 -1.81 -7.67
CA GLN A 90 9.11 -0.42 -7.43
C GLN A 90 9.07 -0.10 -5.94
N ARG A 91 9.07 1.19 -5.60
CA ARG A 91 8.90 1.69 -4.23
C ARG A 91 7.46 2.11 -4.03
N ALA A 92 6.74 1.40 -3.16
CA ALA A 92 5.45 1.83 -2.63
C ALA A 92 5.65 2.91 -1.55
N TRP A 93 4.63 3.75 -1.33
CA TRP A 93 4.68 4.86 -0.38
C TRP A 93 3.94 4.50 0.92
N HIS A 94 4.54 3.63 1.75
CA HIS A 94 3.93 3.15 3.00
C HIS A 94 4.64 3.61 4.29
N ALA A 95 5.96 3.86 4.24
CA ALA A 95 6.76 4.03 5.45
C ALA A 95 6.77 5.46 6.00
N GLY A 96 6.43 6.46 5.17
CA GLY A 96 6.56 7.87 5.53
C GLY A 96 8.02 8.23 5.87
N VAL A 97 8.19 9.07 6.89
CA VAL A 97 9.52 9.37 7.45
C VAL A 97 9.91 8.22 8.40
N SER A 98 10.94 7.46 8.03
CA SER A 98 11.37 6.25 8.74
C SER A 98 12.90 6.14 8.81
N SER A 99 13.41 5.35 9.77
CA SER A 99 14.81 4.97 9.86
C SER A 99 14.99 3.55 10.39
N TRP A 100 15.83 2.74 9.73
CA TRP A 100 16.19 1.40 10.16
C TRP A 100 17.70 1.23 10.15
N ARG A 101 18.29 0.92 11.31
CA ARG A 101 19.75 0.79 11.50
C ARG A 101 20.55 2.00 11.01
N GLY A 102 19.99 3.21 11.20
CA GLY A 102 20.61 4.47 10.77
C GLY A 102 20.41 4.79 9.28
N ARG A 103 19.69 3.94 8.53
CA ARG A 103 19.33 4.19 7.14
C ARG A 103 17.95 4.82 7.07
N GLU A 104 17.86 6.02 6.50
CA GLU A 104 16.60 6.75 6.36
C GLU A 104 15.76 6.23 5.18
N VAL A 105 14.47 6.53 5.19
CA VAL A 105 13.53 6.24 4.09
C VAL A 105 13.48 4.75 3.73
N CYS A 106 13.36 3.91 4.78
CA CYS A 106 13.30 2.45 4.70
C CYS A 106 11.89 1.90 4.94
#